data_AF-A0A355VDG8-F1
#
_entry.id   AF-A0A355VDG8-F1
#
_cell.length_a   1.000
_cell.length_b   1.000
_cell.length_c   1.000
_cell.angle_alpha   90.00
_cell.angle_beta   90.00
_cell.angle_gamma   90.00
#
_symmetry.space_group_name_H-M   'P 1'
#
loop_
_entity.id
_entity.type
_entity.pdbx_description
1 polymer ?
#
loop_
_entity_poly.entity_id
_entity_poly.type
_entity_poly.pdbx_seq_one_letter_code
_entity_poly.pdbx_strand_id
1 'polypeptide(L)' 'MQEMLYPTSYIKSKGLGKACALLTDGRFSGGTSGLSIGHCSPEAAAGGNIG' A
#
# COMPACT_ATOMS: atom_id res chain seq x y z
N MET A 1 -10.67 -8.32 0.22
CA MET A 1 -9.45 -7.60 -0.22
C MET A 1 -8.25 -8.52 -0.28
N GLN A 2 -7.61 -8.58 -1.44
CA GLN A 2 -6.37 -9.34 -1.65
C GLN A 2 -5.21 -8.74 -0.83
N GLU A 3 -4.30 -9.59 -0.33
CA GLU A 3 -3.00 -9.14 0.18
C GLU A 3 -1.99 -9.00 -0.94
N MET A 4 -1.28 -7.88 -0.99
CA MET A 4 -0.34 -7.54 -2.05
C MET A 4 1.10 -7.48 -1.53
N LEU A 5 1.96 -8.38 -2.01
CA LEU A 5 3.41 -8.38 -1.72
C LEU A 5 4.21 -7.54 -2.73
N TYR A 6 3.78 -7.54 -3.99
CA TYR A 6 4.56 -6.96 -5.09
C TYR A 6 4.83 -5.46 -4.92
N PRO A 7 3.86 -4.60 -4.53
CA PRO A 7 4.11 -3.16 -4.40
C PRO A 7 5.18 -2.82 -3.36
N THR A 8 5.13 -3.45 -2.19
CA THR A 8 6.10 -3.23 -1.12
C THR A 8 7.50 -3.73 -1.51
N SER A 9 7.56 -4.91 -2.14
CA SER A 9 8.82 -5.49 -2.62
C SER A 9 9.45 -4.67 -3.74
N TYR A 10 8.64 -4.10 -4.64
CA TYR A 10 9.11 -3.25 -5.74
C TYR A 10 9.77 -1.97 -5.20
N ILE A 11 9.07 -1.22 -4.33
CA ILE A 11 9.59 0.01 -3.72
C ILE A 11 10.90 -0.26 -2.96
N LYS A 12 10.95 -1.37 -2.21
CA LYS A 12 12.15 -1.82 -1.52
C LYS A 12 13.30 -2.08 -2.50
N SER A 13 13.06 -2.83 -3.58
CA SER A 13 14.09 -3.19 -4.57
C SER A 13 14.67 -1.97 -5.31
N LYS A 14 13.84 -0.93 -5.50
CA LYS A 14 14.24 0.33 -6.11
C LYS A 14 14.90 1.31 -5.14
N GLY A 15 15.01 0.97 -3.86
CA GLY A 15 15.57 1.85 -2.83
C GLY A 15 14.70 3.08 -2.53
N LEU A 16 13.43 3.05 -2.91
CA LEU A 16 12.52 4.20 -2.83
C LEU A 16 11.76 4.30 -1.51
N GLY A 17 11.99 3.38 -0.55
CA GLY A 17 11.23 3.31 0.69
C GLY A 17 11.26 4.57 1.58
N LYS A 18 12.24 5.46 1.40
CA LYS A 18 12.32 6.76 2.09
C LYS A 18 11.69 7.92 1.29
N ALA A 19 11.47 7.73 -0.01
CA ALA A 19 11.02 8.77 -0.92
C ALA A 19 9.54 8.60 -1.34
N CYS A 20 8.98 7.41 -1.20
CA CYS A 20 7.63 7.08 -1.64
C CYS A 20 6.88 6.30 -0.55
N ALA A 21 5.63 6.70 -0.31
CA ALA A 21 4.69 5.99 0.52
C ALA A 21 3.70 5.21 -0.35
N LEU A 22 3.27 4.04 0.13
CA LEU A 22 2.21 3.25 -0.49
C LEU A 22 0.92 3.39 0.31
N LEU A 23 -0.21 3.58 -0.39
CA LEU A 23 -1.55 3.67 0.18
C LEU A 23 -2.50 2.78 -0.62
N THR A 24 -3.37 2.05 0.09
CA THR A 24 -4.45 1.27 -0.51
C THR A 24 -5.61 1.13 0.48
N ASP A 25 -6.84 1.01 -0.02
CA ASP A 25 -7.97 0.49 0.75
C ASP A 25 -7.82 -1.01 1.03
N GLY A 26 -7.05 -1.71 0.19
CA GLY A 26 -6.63 -3.11 0.31
C GLY A 26 -5.65 -3.44 1.44
N ARG A 27 -4.88 -4.52 1.24
CA ARG A 27 -3.89 -5.01 2.21
C ARG A 27 -2.52 -5.16 1.56
N PHE A 28 -1.47 -4.85 2.31
CA PHE A 28 -0.08 -5.17 1.94
C PHE A 28 0.43 -6.35 2.76
N SER A 29 1.29 -7.18 2.18
CA SER A 29 2.01 -8.22 2.94
C SER A 29 3.41 -7.76 3.37
N GLY A 30 3.91 -8.36 4.46
CA GLY A 30 5.02 -7.90 5.31
C GLY A 30 6.44 -7.92 4.73
N GLY A 31 6.62 -7.47 3.48
CA GLY A 31 7.93 -7.19 2.87
C GLY A 31 8.38 -5.72 3.04
N THR A 32 7.75 -4.98 3.95
CA THR A 32 7.76 -3.51 3.98
C THR A 32 9.14 -2.93 4.30
N SER A 33 9.53 -1.90 3.56
CA SER A 33 10.63 -1.00 3.89
C SER A 33 10.19 0.40 3.48
N GLY A 34 9.84 1.24 4.46
CA GLY A 34 9.17 2.52 4.22
C GLY A 34 7.72 2.56 4.72
N LEU A 35 6.98 3.61 4.34
CA LEU A 35 5.57 3.79 4.72
C LEU A 35 4.66 3.01 3.77
N SER A 36 3.88 2.07 4.31
CA SER A 36 2.86 1.34 3.54
C SER A 36 1.60 1.19 4.39
N ILE A 37 0.53 1.85 3.94
CA ILE A 37 -0.72 2.03 4.68
C ILE A 37 -1.81 1.26 3.92
N GLY A 38 -2.33 0.21 4.55
CA GLY A 38 -3.50 -0.52 4.07
C GLY A 38 -4.75 -0.17 4.86
N HIS A 39 -5.86 -0.82 4.54
CA HIS A 39 -7.15 -0.69 5.24
C HIS A 39 -7.71 0.74 5.26
N CYS A 40 -7.38 1.56 4.26
CA CYS A 40 -8.00 2.88 4.13
C CYS A 40 -9.52 2.72 3.98
N SER A 41 -10.27 3.47 4.80
CA SER A 41 -11.72 3.34 4.89
C SER A 41 -12.39 4.72 4.89
N PRO A 42 -13.57 4.90 4.27
CA PRO A 42 -14.30 3.91 3.47
C PRO A 42 -13.52 3.49 2.21
N GLU A 43 -13.76 2.27 1.71
CA GLU A 43 -13.10 1.78 0.49
C GLU A 43 -13.53 2.58 -0.74
N ALA A 44 -12.71 2.58 -1.80
CA ALA A 44 -13.04 3.30 -3.04
C ALA A 44 -14.39 2.83 -3.61
N ALA A 45 -14.66 1.53 -3.58
CA ALA A 45 -15.92 0.94 -4.06
C ALA A 45 -17.16 1.40 -3.27
N ALA A 46 -16.97 1.87 -2.03
CA ALA A 46 -18.02 2.43 -1.18
C ALA A 46 -18.15 3.96 -1.27
N GLY A 47 -17.40 4.60 -2.18
CA GLY A 47 -17.38 6.06 -2.34
C GLY A 47 -16.53 6.77 -1.29
N GLY A 48 -15.54 6.09 -0.70
CA GLY A 48 -14.57 6.73 0.19
C GLY A 48 -13.62 7.66 -0.56
N ASN A 49 -13.00 8.59 0.18
CA ASN A 49 -12.12 9.64 -0.39
C ASN A 49 -10.86 9.13 -1.10
N ILE A 50 -10.59 7.83 -1.07
CA ILE A 50 -9.47 7.19 -1.78
C ILE A 50 -9.80 6.87 -3.25
N GLY A 51 -11.09 6.87 -3.63
CA GLY A 51 -11.58 6.56 -4.98
C GLY A 51 -11.77 7.79 -5.87
#